data_AF-A0A521A1Q3-F1
#
_entry.id   AF-A0A521A1Q3-F1
#
_cell.length_a   1.000
_cell.length_b   1.000
_cell.length_c   1.000
_cell.angle_alpha   90.00
_cell.angle_beta   90.00
_cell.angle_gamma   90.00
#
_symmetry.space_group_name_H-M   'P 1'
#
loop_
_entity.id
_entity.type
_entity.pdbx_description
1 polymer ?
#
loop_
_entity_poly.entity_id
_entity_poly.type
_entity_poly.pdbx_seq_one_letter_code
_entity_poly.pdbx_strand_id
1 'polypeptide(L)'
;MTFTLPPGLALQKVDERIMTLNVGPQHPGSGHMRIIVQIDGDYIVACDPDPGYVHRGEEKMAEYRNYITNIPHLERPVIHDSCNVLYPYVLGAEELLGIEVPERAKYVRVIASELNRCIYIMYWLAIYGIFLGHSTMFMWPAGDRELLIDLMEKMTGARVTHAHFVPG
;
A
#
# COMPACT_ATOMS: atom_id res chain seq x y z
N MET A 1 5.26 -32.73 39.42
CA MET A 1 4.14 -33.03 38.49
C MET A 1 4.50 -32.42 37.16
N THR A 2 4.74 -33.25 36.14
CA THR A 2 5.06 -32.80 34.78
C THR A 2 3.81 -32.21 34.14
N PHE A 3 3.76 -30.88 34.06
CA PHE A 3 2.67 -30.16 33.43
C PHE A 3 2.85 -30.24 31.90
N THR A 4 2.17 -31.19 31.25
CA THR A 4 2.14 -31.27 29.80
C THR A 4 1.11 -30.28 29.27
N LEU A 5 1.57 -29.27 28.54
CA LEU A 5 0.70 -28.24 27.95
C LEU A 5 -0.11 -28.81 26.77
N PRO A 6 -1.29 -28.24 26.48
CA PRO A 6 -2.06 -28.59 25.30
C PRO A 6 -1.26 -28.38 24.00
N PRO A 7 -1.51 -29.18 22.94
CA PRO A 7 -0.87 -28.96 21.65
C PRO A 7 -1.18 -27.56 21.12
N GLY A 8 -0.13 -26.79 20.84
CA GLY A 8 -0.20 -25.37 20.42
C GLY A 8 0.17 -24.35 21.50
N LEU A 9 0.33 -24.76 22.76
CA LEU A 9 0.84 -23.89 23.84
C LEU A 9 2.31 -24.17 24.12
N ALA A 10 3.17 -23.18 23.89
CA ALA A 10 4.58 -23.21 24.26
C ALA A 10 4.82 -22.34 25.52
N LEU A 11 5.56 -22.87 26.49
CA LEU A 11 6.12 -22.06 27.57
C LEU A 11 7.29 -21.26 27.01
N GLN A 12 7.07 -19.96 26.80
CA GLN A 12 8.17 -19.05 26.53
C GLN A 12 8.82 -18.69 27.87
N LYS A 13 10.10 -18.98 28.01
CA LYS A 13 10.89 -18.58 29.17
C LYS A 13 11.07 -17.06 29.06
N VAL A 14 10.28 -16.30 29.81
CA VAL A 14 10.39 -14.84 29.86
C VAL A 14 11.60 -14.52 30.73
N ASP A 15 12.65 -13.97 30.12
CA ASP A 15 13.69 -13.30 30.87
C ASP A 15 13.08 -12.02 31.45
N GLU A 16 13.10 -11.84 32.79
CA GLU A 16 12.46 -10.70 33.47
C GLU A 16 13.00 -9.35 32.98
N ARG A 17 14.16 -9.36 32.30
CA ARG A 17 14.79 -8.20 31.70
C ARG A 17 14.20 -7.79 30.34
N ILE A 18 13.53 -8.70 29.62
CA ILE A 18 13.00 -8.45 28.28
C ILE A 18 11.59 -7.87 28.39
N MET A 19 11.38 -6.70 27.82
CA MET A 19 10.08 -6.04 27.74
C MET A 19 9.44 -6.28 26.37
N THR A 20 8.18 -6.70 26.35
CA THR A 20 7.38 -6.78 25.12
C THR A 20 6.56 -5.51 24.94
N LEU A 21 6.83 -4.77 23.85
CA LEU A 21 6.11 -3.58 23.45
C LEU A 21 5.24 -3.88 22.22
N ASN A 22 4.00 -3.39 22.24
CA ASN A 22 3.12 -3.46 21.09
C ASN A 22 3.05 -2.08 20.40
N VAL A 23 3.59 -1.99 19.19
CA VAL A 23 3.58 -0.77 18.37
C VAL A 23 2.49 -0.91 17.31
N GLY A 24 1.39 -0.18 17.48
CA GLY A 24 0.24 -0.21 16.56
C GLY A 24 -1.03 -0.81 17.16
N PRO A 25 -2.12 -0.91 16.37
CA PRO A 25 -2.27 -0.37 15.02
C PRO A 25 -2.48 1.15 14.99
N GLN A 26 -2.69 1.78 16.16
CA GLN A 26 -2.99 3.22 16.26
C GLN A 26 -1.75 4.11 16.09
N HIS A 27 -0.56 3.58 16.36
CA HIS A 27 0.68 4.34 16.30
C HIS A 27 1.01 4.72 14.85
N PRO A 28 1.26 6.00 14.51
CA PRO A 28 1.51 6.41 13.13
C PRO A 28 2.65 5.62 12.46
N GLY A 29 3.71 5.30 13.23
CA GLY A 29 4.88 4.57 12.73
C GLY A 29 4.69 3.10 12.42
N SER A 30 3.60 2.47 12.88
CA SER A 30 3.28 1.10 12.48
C SER A 30 2.41 1.06 11.22
N GLY A 31 1.94 2.20 10.72
CA GLY A 31 0.92 2.22 9.66
C GLY A 31 -0.31 1.40 10.05
N HIS A 32 -0.84 0.59 9.13
CA HIS A 32 -2.02 -0.25 9.36
C HIS A 32 -1.66 -1.70 9.74
N MET A 33 -0.57 -1.91 10.47
CA MET A 33 -0.21 -3.21 11.03
C MET A 33 0.15 -3.07 12.50
N ARG A 34 0.23 -4.20 13.19
CA ARG A 34 0.75 -4.29 14.54
C ARG A 34 2.17 -4.83 14.49
N ILE A 35 3.08 -4.28 15.29
CA ILE A 35 4.45 -4.78 15.40
C ILE A 35 4.71 -5.12 16.87
N ILE A 36 4.95 -6.40 17.15
CA ILE A 36 5.25 -6.91 18.49
C ILE A 36 6.77 -6.93 18.63
N VAL A 37 7.30 -6.03 19.46
CA VAL A 37 8.75 -5.84 19.63
C VAL A 37 9.16 -6.33 21.01
N GLN A 38 10.20 -7.16 21.08
CA GLN A 38 10.84 -7.57 22.32
C GLN A 38 12.16 -6.82 22.48
N ILE A 39 12.32 -6.12 23.60
CA ILE A 39 13.40 -5.16 23.83
C ILE A 39 14.15 -5.50 25.12
N ASP A 40 15.49 -5.45 25.08
CA ASP A 40 16.37 -5.38 26.26
C ASP A 40 16.99 -3.98 26.33
N GLY A 41 16.39 -3.11 27.15
CA GLY A 41 16.76 -1.69 27.22
C GLY A 41 16.49 -0.95 25.91
N ASP A 42 17.57 -0.62 25.17
CA ASP A 42 17.50 0.06 23.86
C ASP A 42 17.67 -0.92 22.67
N TYR A 43 17.96 -2.19 22.94
CA TYR A 43 18.23 -3.18 21.90
C TYR A 43 16.98 -4.00 21.56
N ILE A 44 16.65 -4.06 20.26
CA ILE A 44 15.60 -4.94 19.76
C ILE A 44 16.16 -6.36 19.67
N VAL A 45 15.57 -7.29 20.43
CA VAL A 45 15.96 -8.70 20.47
C VAL A 45 15.13 -9.53 19.49
N ALA A 46 13.85 -9.22 19.37
CA ALA A 46 12.96 -9.82 18.37
C ALA A 46 11.88 -8.82 17.93
N CYS A 47 11.39 -9.01 16.71
CA CYS A 47 10.34 -8.18 16.11
C CYS A 47 9.44 -9.09 15.27
N ASP A 48 8.16 -9.15 15.62
CA ASP A 48 7.14 -9.93 14.92
C ASP A 48 6.08 -9.00 14.32
N PRO A 49 6.07 -8.79 13.00
CA PRO A 49 5.04 -8.01 12.33
C PRO A 49 3.75 -8.83 12.17
N ASP A 50 2.64 -8.25 12.59
CA ASP A 50 1.29 -8.80 12.49
C ASP A 50 0.46 -7.96 11.49
N PRO A 51 0.57 -8.22 10.18
CA PRO A 51 -0.22 -7.58 9.14
C PRO A 51 -1.63 -8.19 9.04
N GLY A 52 -2.54 -7.50 8.36
CA GLY A 52 -3.87 -8.04 8.03
C GLY A 52 -5.05 -7.19 8.51
N TYR A 53 -4.81 -6.13 9.30
CA TYR A 53 -5.83 -5.19 9.74
C TYR A 53 -6.57 -4.48 8.59
N VAL A 54 -5.97 -4.45 7.41
CA VAL A 54 -6.55 -3.89 6.17
C VAL A 54 -6.79 -4.95 5.09
N HIS A 55 -6.76 -6.24 5.45
CA HIS A 55 -7.08 -7.31 4.50
C HIS A 55 -8.57 -7.26 4.14
N ARG A 56 -8.85 -7.00 2.86
CA ARG A 56 -10.22 -6.86 2.33
C ARG A 56 -10.68 -8.05 1.48
N GLY A 57 -9.82 -9.05 1.27
CA GLY A 57 -10.13 -10.20 0.42
C GLY A 57 -10.35 -9.80 -1.04
N GLU A 58 -9.52 -8.89 -1.56
CA GLU A 58 -9.62 -8.33 -2.91
C GLU A 58 -9.70 -9.44 -3.99
N GLU A 59 -8.90 -10.50 -3.86
CA GLU A 59 -8.90 -11.65 -4.76
C GLU A 59 -10.28 -12.35 -4.79
N LYS A 60 -10.84 -12.63 -3.62
CA LYS A 60 -12.14 -13.30 -3.51
C LYS A 60 -13.26 -12.42 -4.06
N MET A 61 -13.19 -11.12 -3.81
CA MET A 61 -14.16 -10.17 -4.33
C MET A 61 -14.06 -9.99 -5.85
N ALA A 62 -12.86 -10.14 -6.41
CA ALA A 62 -12.63 -10.08 -7.85
C ALA A 62 -13.26 -11.27 -8.60
N GLU A 63 -13.35 -12.45 -7.98
CA GLU A 63 -13.99 -13.65 -8.57
C GLU A 63 -15.48 -13.45 -8.88
N TYR A 64 -16.19 -12.64 -8.08
CA TYR A 64 -17.64 -12.44 -8.22
C TYR A 64 -18.00 -11.30 -9.19
N ARG A 65 -17.01 -10.62 -9.77
CA ARG A 65 -17.17 -9.40 -10.55
C ARG A 65 -16.66 -9.59 -11.98
N ASN A 66 -17.20 -8.79 -12.88
CA ASN A 66 -16.70 -8.72 -14.25
C ASN A 66 -15.31 -8.06 -14.24
N TYR A 67 -14.44 -8.46 -15.16
CA TYR A 67 -13.10 -7.91 -15.28
C TYR A 67 -13.08 -6.37 -15.44
N ILE A 68 -14.12 -5.77 -16.06
CA ILE A 68 -14.24 -4.30 -16.15
C ILE A 68 -14.64 -3.69 -14.79
N THR A 69 -15.58 -4.30 -14.08
CA THR A 69 -16.06 -3.78 -12.78
C THR A 69 -15.07 -4.03 -11.64
N ASN A 70 -14.02 -4.80 -11.88
CA ASN A 70 -12.89 -5.00 -10.99
C ASN A 70 -11.89 -3.83 -10.98
N ILE A 71 -11.86 -2.99 -12.01
CA ILE A 71 -10.90 -1.88 -12.11
C ILE A 71 -10.96 -0.96 -10.87
N PRO A 72 -12.12 -0.41 -10.46
CA PRO A 72 -12.16 0.49 -9.29
C PRO A 72 -11.90 -0.23 -7.96
N HIS A 73 -11.89 -1.56 -7.96
CA HIS A 73 -11.60 -2.38 -6.78
C HIS A 73 -10.08 -2.56 -6.64
N LEU A 74 -9.44 -3.02 -7.71
CA LEU A 74 -8.02 -3.40 -7.74
C LEU A 74 -7.04 -2.23 -7.56
N GLU A 75 -7.46 -0.99 -7.81
CA GLU A 75 -6.60 0.18 -7.55
C GLU A 75 -6.53 0.59 -6.06
N ARG A 76 -7.49 0.16 -5.24
CA ARG A 76 -7.63 0.61 -3.85
C ARG A 76 -6.57 0.11 -2.87
N PRO A 77 -5.96 -1.08 -3.04
CA PRO A 77 -4.86 -1.51 -2.18
C PRO A 77 -3.68 -0.54 -2.18
N VAL A 78 -3.44 0.17 -3.28
CA VAL A 78 -2.35 1.16 -3.41
C VAL A 78 -2.92 2.49 -3.90
N ILE A 79 -3.66 3.17 -3.02
CA ILE A 79 -4.38 4.41 -3.36
C ILE A 79 -3.50 5.50 -3.98
N HIS A 80 -2.23 5.59 -3.57
CA HIS A 80 -1.30 6.63 -4.03
C HIS A 80 -0.73 6.36 -5.42
N ASP A 81 -0.86 5.12 -5.92
CA ASP A 81 -0.30 4.67 -7.19
C ASP A 81 -1.31 3.80 -7.97
N SER A 82 -2.52 4.34 -8.10
CA SER A 82 -3.65 3.63 -8.71
C SER A 82 -3.40 3.20 -10.17
N CYS A 83 -2.74 4.04 -10.98
CA CYS A 83 -2.46 3.72 -12.38
C CYS A 83 -1.51 2.53 -12.53
N ASN A 84 -0.40 2.48 -11.78
CA ASN A 84 0.59 1.41 -11.95
C ASN A 84 0.08 0.05 -11.45
N VAL A 85 -0.84 0.02 -10.48
CA VAL A 85 -1.50 -1.24 -10.07
C VAL A 85 -2.51 -1.73 -11.11
N LEU A 86 -3.24 -0.81 -11.75
CA LEU A 86 -4.19 -1.18 -12.81
C LEU A 86 -3.53 -1.57 -14.12
N TYR A 87 -2.36 -1.01 -14.41
CA TYR A 87 -1.70 -1.21 -15.69
C TYR A 87 -1.44 -2.69 -16.05
N PRO A 88 -0.82 -3.52 -15.18
CA PRO A 88 -0.62 -4.94 -15.47
C PRO A 88 -1.94 -5.72 -15.56
N TYR A 89 -2.96 -5.33 -14.78
CA TYR A 89 -4.27 -5.96 -14.85
C TYR A 89 -4.93 -5.75 -16.22
N VAL A 90 -4.86 -4.52 -16.73
CA VAL A 90 -5.40 -4.16 -18.06
C VAL A 90 -4.61 -4.83 -19.17
N LEU A 91 -3.27 -4.83 -19.09
CA LEU A 91 -2.41 -5.52 -20.06
C LEU A 91 -2.71 -7.02 -20.13
N GLY A 92 -2.87 -7.68 -18.98
CA GLY A 92 -3.24 -9.10 -18.94
C GLY A 92 -4.62 -9.37 -19.55
N ALA A 93 -5.61 -8.49 -19.32
CA ALA A 93 -6.92 -8.61 -19.95
C ALA A 93 -6.85 -8.42 -21.48
N GLU A 94 -6.04 -7.48 -21.96
CA GLU A 94 -5.86 -7.19 -23.40
C GLU A 94 -5.16 -8.34 -24.12
N GLU A 95 -4.14 -8.93 -23.50
CA GLU A 95 -3.43 -10.10 -24.03
C GLU A 95 -4.37 -11.31 -24.15
N LEU A 96 -5.20 -11.57 -23.14
CA LEU A 96 -6.19 -12.65 -23.17
C LEU A 96 -7.28 -12.45 -24.23
N LEU A 97 -7.64 -11.20 -24.51
CA LEU A 97 -8.66 -10.84 -25.52
C LEU A 97 -8.07 -10.67 -26.93
N GLY A 98 -6.74 -10.62 -27.07
CA GLY A 98 -6.08 -10.36 -28.36
C GLY A 98 -6.36 -8.96 -28.91
N ILE A 99 -6.55 -7.96 -28.03
CA ILE A 99 -6.88 -6.58 -28.42
C ILE A 99 -5.60 -5.79 -28.63
N GLU A 100 -5.48 -5.14 -29.80
CA GLU A 100 -4.41 -4.18 -30.05
C GLU A 100 -4.86 -2.76 -29.70
N VAL A 101 -4.25 -2.19 -28.66
CA VAL A 101 -4.56 -0.85 -28.18
C VAL A 101 -3.98 0.22 -29.12
N PRO A 102 -4.74 1.29 -29.44
CA PRO A 102 -4.24 2.40 -30.26
C PRO A 102 -2.97 3.05 -29.70
N GLU A 103 -2.10 3.54 -30.57
CA GLU A 103 -0.83 4.18 -30.19
C GLU A 103 -1.01 5.34 -29.19
N ARG A 104 -2.03 6.18 -29.40
CA ARG A 104 -2.37 7.27 -28.47
C ARG A 104 -2.64 6.76 -27.06
N ALA A 105 -3.36 5.65 -26.92
CA ALA A 105 -3.71 5.10 -25.60
C ALA A 105 -2.47 4.54 -24.90
N LYS A 106 -1.52 3.93 -25.64
CA LYS A 106 -0.21 3.51 -25.10
C LYS A 106 0.55 4.70 -24.49
N TYR A 107 0.66 5.82 -25.20
CA TYR A 107 1.34 7.01 -24.66
C TYR A 107 0.62 7.62 -23.46
N VAL A 108 -0.71 7.75 -23.51
CA VAL A 108 -1.48 8.33 -22.39
C VAL A 108 -1.31 7.48 -21.14
N ARG A 109 -1.35 6.14 -21.26
CA ARG A 109 -1.14 5.23 -20.13
C ARG A 109 0.25 5.36 -19.53
N VAL A 110 1.30 5.48 -20.35
CA VAL A 110 2.68 5.69 -19.86
C VAL A 110 2.81 7.03 -19.15
N ILE A 111 2.30 8.12 -19.74
CA ILE A 111 2.34 9.46 -19.12
C ILE A 111 1.61 9.46 -17.76
N ALA A 112 0.41 8.88 -17.71
CA ALA A 112 -0.38 8.76 -16.49
C ALA A 112 0.34 7.92 -15.41
N SER A 113 0.98 6.82 -15.81
CA SER A 113 1.73 5.93 -14.91
C SER A 113 2.97 6.61 -14.33
N GLU A 114 3.72 7.35 -15.15
CA GLU A 114 4.89 8.10 -14.71
C GLU A 114 4.52 9.30 -13.81
N LEU A 115 3.41 9.97 -14.09
CA LEU A 115 2.87 11.00 -13.20
C LEU A 115 2.50 10.41 -11.83
N ASN A 116 1.81 9.27 -11.81
CA ASN A 116 1.46 8.59 -10.56
C ASN A 116 2.70 8.09 -9.80
N ARG A 117 3.74 7.62 -10.51
CA ARG A 117 5.03 7.27 -9.90
C ARG A 117 5.68 8.46 -9.19
N CYS A 118 5.66 9.65 -9.79
CA CYS A 118 6.13 10.87 -9.16
C CYS A 118 5.29 11.23 -7.91
N ILE A 119 3.96 11.17 -8.02
CA ILE A 119 3.03 11.39 -6.89
C ILE A 119 3.34 10.44 -5.72
N TYR A 120 3.61 9.17 -6.02
CA TYR A 120 3.98 8.16 -5.03
C TYR A 120 5.31 8.46 -4.35
N ILE A 121 6.36 8.79 -5.13
CA ILE A 121 7.69 9.11 -4.57
C ILE A 121 7.64 10.35 -3.68
N MET A 122 6.89 11.38 -4.07
CA MET A 122 6.75 12.60 -3.26
C MET A 122 5.98 12.32 -1.97
N TYR A 123 4.96 11.46 -2.02
CA TYR A 123 4.26 11.01 -0.82
C TYR A 123 5.18 10.22 0.12
N TRP A 124 5.96 9.28 -0.42
CA TRP A 124 6.96 8.54 0.34
C TRP A 124 7.96 9.47 1.03
N LEU A 125 8.49 10.46 0.29
CA LEU A 125 9.45 11.42 0.82
C LEU A 125 8.83 12.28 1.95
N ALA A 126 7.59 12.73 1.77
CA ALA A 126 6.89 13.51 2.78
C ALA A 126 6.71 12.72 4.08
N ILE A 127 6.22 11.48 3.98
CA ILE A 127 5.99 10.60 5.13
C ILE A 127 7.32 10.23 5.81
N TYR A 128 8.36 9.97 5.04
CA TYR A 128 9.69 9.73 5.61
C TYR A 128 10.20 10.94 6.41
N GLY A 129 10.03 12.15 5.89
CA GLY A 129 10.41 13.38 6.56
C GLY A 129 9.77 13.57 7.94
N ILE A 130 8.46 13.31 8.06
CA ILE A 130 7.77 13.45 9.36
C ILE A 130 8.20 12.39 10.37
N PHE A 131 8.53 11.17 9.93
CA PHE A 131 9.06 10.12 10.83
C PHE A 131 10.46 10.42 11.35
N LEU A 132 11.26 11.19 10.60
CA LEU A 132 12.52 11.74 11.08
C LEU A 132 12.36 12.97 11.99
N GLY A 133 11.14 13.52 12.12
CA GLY A 133 10.86 14.74 12.87
C GLY A 133 11.06 16.04 12.06
N HIS A 134 11.22 15.96 10.74
CA HIS A 134 11.41 17.12 9.86
C HIS A 134 10.12 17.54 9.17
N SER A 135 9.40 18.50 9.76
CA SER A 135 8.14 19.02 9.22
C SER A 135 8.30 19.72 7.86
N THR A 136 9.42 20.42 7.61
CA THR A 136 9.69 21.05 6.30
C THR A 136 9.76 20.04 5.18
N MET A 137 10.40 18.89 5.45
CA MET A 137 10.54 17.78 4.49
C MET A 137 9.20 17.07 4.24
N PHE A 138 8.22 17.19 5.15
CA PHE A 138 6.85 16.78 4.89
C PHE A 138 6.10 17.80 4.02
N MET A 139 6.17 19.09 4.38
CA MET A 139 5.33 20.12 3.75
C MET A 139 5.70 20.40 2.28
N TRP A 140 6.99 20.40 1.93
CA TRP A 140 7.42 20.75 0.58
C TRP A 140 7.01 19.70 -0.46
N PRO A 141 7.35 18.40 -0.31
CA PRO A 141 6.92 17.39 -1.27
C PRO A 141 5.40 17.20 -1.26
N ALA A 142 4.72 17.37 -0.12
CA ALA A 142 3.26 17.33 -0.07
C ALA A 142 2.62 18.48 -0.87
N GLY A 143 3.19 19.69 -0.80
CA GLY A 143 2.75 20.84 -1.59
C GLY A 143 3.00 20.67 -3.08
N ASP A 144 4.22 20.30 -3.46
CA ASP A 144 4.58 20.09 -4.88
C ASP A 144 3.79 18.93 -5.51
N ARG A 145 3.49 17.89 -4.72
CA ARG A 145 2.67 16.73 -5.14
C ARG A 145 1.27 17.16 -5.58
N GLU A 146 0.73 18.22 -5.00
CA GLU A 146 -0.63 18.69 -5.31
C GLU A 146 -0.75 19.13 -6.77
N LEU A 147 0.31 19.72 -7.34
CA LEU A 147 0.34 20.12 -8.74
C LEU A 147 0.17 18.92 -9.68
N LEU A 148 0.79 17.79 -9.34
CA LEU A 148 0.67 16.55 -10.13
C LEU A 148 -0.72 15.92 -9.96
N ILE A 149 -1.29 15.99 -8.76
CA ILE A 149 -2.65 15.52 -8.50
C ILE A 149 -3.68 16.33 -9.29
N ASP A 150 -3.53 17.65 -9.35
CA ASP A 150 -4.43 18.50 -10.11
C ASP A 150 -4.36 18.21 -11.62
N LEU A 151 -3.17 17.83 -12.14
CA LEU A 151 -3.04 17.35 -13.52
C LEU A 151 -3.77 16.01 -13.73
N MET A 152 -3.64 15.07 -12.78
CA MET A 152 -4.34 13.79 -12.85
C MET A 152 -5.86 13.95 -12.70
N GLU A 153 -6.32 14.87 -11.86
CA GLU A 153 -7.75 15.20 -11.74
C GLU A 153 -8.30 15.78 -13.04
N LYS A 154 -7.57 16.67 -13.70
CA LYS A 154 -7.99 17.20 -15.02
C LYS A 154 -8.13 16.11 -16.08
N MET A 155 -7.30 15.06 -16.00
CA MET A 155 -7.33 13.95 -16.95
C MET A 155 -8.40 12.91 -16.62
N THR A 156 -8.63 12.63 -15.34
CA THR A 156 -9.41 11.46 -14.88
C THR A 156 -10.72 11.81 -14.18
N GLY A 157 -10.87 13.05 -13.70
CA GLY A 157 -11.99 13.52 -12.89
C GLY A 157 -11.91 13.17 -11.41
N ALA A 158 -10.90 12.42 -10.97
CA ALA A 158 -10.69 12.05 -9.57
C ALA A 158 -9.29 12.43 -9.08
N ARG A 159 -9.18 12.84 -7.81
CA ARG A 159 -7.89 13.23 -7.20
C ARG A 159 -7.01 12.02 -6.86
N VAL A 160 -7.63 10.94 -6.43
CA VAL A 160 -7.01 9.68 -6.02
C VAL A 160 -7.92 8.57 -6.53
N THR A 161 -7.38 7.36 -6.78
CA THR A 161 -8.14 6.21 -7.31
C THR A 161 -8.93 6.59 -8.57
N HIS A 162 -8.20 6.66 -9.69
CA HIS A 162 -8.71 7.27 -10.91
C HIS A 162 -9.64 6.37 -11.74
N ALA A 163 -9.55 5.05 -11.57
CA ALA A 163 -10.22 4.06 -12.42
C ALA A 163 -10.10 4.35 -13.94
N HIS A 164 -8.97 4.94 -14.36
CA HIS A 164 -8.82 5.52 -15.69
C HIS A 164 -8.43 4.50 -16.76
N PHE A 165 -7.68 3.46 -16.39
CA PHE A 165 -7.25 2.43 -17.32
C PHE A 165 -8.33 1.37 -17.44
N VAL A 166 -8.85 1.20 -18.65
CA VAL A 166 -9.86 0.21 -19.03
C VAL A 166 -9.28 -0.63 -20.17
N PRO A 167 -9.52 -1.95 -20.23
CA PRO A 167 -9.11 -2.79 -21.36
C PRO A 167 -9.68 -2.29 -22.69
N GLY A 168 -8.79 -2.11 -23.68
CA GLY A 168 -9.08 -1.55 -25.01
C GLY A 168 -8.66 -0.10 -25.21
#